data_AF-A0A0F9JI38-F1
#
_entry.id   AF-A0A0F9JI38-F1
#
_cell.length_a   1.000
_cell.length_b   1.000
_cell.length_c   1.000
_cell.angle_alpha   90.00
_cell.angle_beta   90.00
_cell.angle_gamma   90.00
#
_symmetry.space_group_name_H-M   'P 1'
#
loop_
_entity.id
_entity.type
_entity.pdbx_description
1 polymer ?
#
loop_
_entity_poly.entity_id
_entity_poly.type
_entity_poly.pdbx_seq_one_letter_code
_entity_poly.pdbx_strand_id
1 'polypeptide(L)'
;MDATVKSLKALAQEPGALRIITNECAPKACNASGHDESLFKLTDPRHFIVHDVVRLEGPNSRGQFKAHSAEGDWCQGQPEAVLARLLEAGGANLAADLGR
;
A
#
# COMPACT_ATOMS: atom_id res chain seq x y z
N MET A 1 13.81 20.85 -7.07
CA MET A 1 12.92 19.67 -7.02
C MET A 1 13.27 18.93 -5.75
N ASP A 2 12.32 18.73 -4.85
CA ASP A 2 12.55 18.16 -3.51
C ASP A 2 13.14 16.74 -3.59
N ALA A 3 14.10 16.42 -2.71
CA ALA A 3 14.81 15.14 -2.71
C ALA A 3 13.84 13.95 -2.55
N THR A 4 12.78 14.13 -1.75
CA THR A 4 11.74 13.13 -1.49
C THR A 4 10.93 12.83 -2.75
N VAL A 5 10.56 13.88 -3.49
CA VAL A 5 9.83 13.73 -4.76
C VAL A 5 10.66 13.01 -5.81
N LYS A 6 11.98 13.25 -5.83
CA LYS A 6 12.90 12.54 -6.73
C LYS A 6 12.97 11.06 -6.38
N SER A 7 13.09 10.71 -5.10
CA SER A 7 13.12 9.32 -4.63
C SER A 7 11.80 8.60 -4.92
N LEU A 8 10.66 9.22 -4.60
CA LEU A 8 9.34 8.63 -4.86
C LEU A 8 9.12 8.33 -6.35
N LYS A 9 9.52 9.25 -7.24
CA LYS A 9 9.44 9.04 -8.69
C LYS A 9 10.38 7.96 -9.19
N ALA A 10 11.60 7.89 -8.67
CA ALA A 10 12.57 6.86 -9.05
C ALA A 10 12.08 5.46 -8.65
N LEU A 11 11.66 5.31 -7.40
CA LEU A 11 11.15 4.04 -6.86
C LEU A 11 9.85 3.61 -7.55
N ALA A 12 8.99 4.54 -7.97
CA ALA A 12 7.81 4.21 -8.75
C ALA A 12 8.11 3.64 -10.16
N GLN A 13 9.35 3.77 -10.66
CA GLN A 13 9.80 3.10 -11.88
C GLN A 13 10.35 1.69 -11.64
N GLU A 14 10.58 1.31 -10.38
CA GLU A 14 11.09 0.00 -9.99
C GLU A 14 9.91 -0.89 -9.56
N PRO A 15 9.56 -1.93 -10.33
CA PRO A 15 8.46 -2.82 -9.98
C PRO A 15 8.65 -3.44 -8.58
N GLY A 16 7.63 -3.31 -7.74
CA GLY A 16 7.63 -3.87 -6.38
C GLY A 16 8.41 -3.07 -5.32
N ALA A 17 9.03 -1.94 -5.69
CA ALA A 17 9.75 -1.08 -4.74
C ALA A 17 8.82 -0.27 -3.81
N LEU A 18 7.58 -0.04 -4.24
CA LEU A 18 6.56 0.68 -3.48
C LEU A 18 5.31 -0.19 -3.38
N ARG A 19 4.73 -0.27 -2.17
CA ARG A 19 3.54 -1.09 -1.92
C ARG A 19 2.48 -0.38 -1.10
N ILE A 20 1.21 -0.66 -1.37
CA ILE A 20 0.06 -0.17 -0.61
C ILE A 20 -0.46 -1.34 0.23
N ILE A 21 -0.68 -1.08 1.53
CA ILE A 21 -1.40 -2.01 2.40
C ILE A 21 -2.87 -1.61 2.40
N THR A 22 -3.71 -2.53 1.96
CA THR A 22 -5.18 -2.44 2.04
C THR A 22 -5.67 -3.41 3.09
N ASN A 23 -6.87 -3.17 3.60
CA ASN A 23 -7.60 -4.16 4.38
C ASN A 23 -8.62 -4.78 3.42
N GLU A 24 -8.30 -5.96 2.89
CA GLU A 24 -9.23 -6.72 2.08
C GLU A 24 -9.65 -7.95 2.86
N CYS A 25 -10.97 -8.11 3.01
CA CYS A 25 -11.50 -9.40 3.40
C CYS A 25 -11.15 -10.40 2.29
N ALA A 26 -10.26 -11.35 2.57
CA ALA A 26 -10.00 -12.48 1.68
C ALA A 26 -11.35 -13.13 1.30
N PRO A 27 -11.89 -12.89 0.10
CA PRO A 27 -13.30 -13.14 -0.18
C PRO A 27 -13.62 -14.63 -0.30
N LYS A 28 -12.62 -15.52 -0.22
CA LYS A 28 -12.85 -16.96 -0.28
C LYS A 28 -12.97 -17.64 1.08
N ALA A 29 -12.49 -17.01 2.17
CA ALA A 29 -12.63 -17.57 3.51
C ALA A 29 -13.86 -17.04 4.28
N CYS A 30 -14.43 -15.89 3.86
CA CYS A 30 -15.55 -15.24 4.54
C CYS A 30 -16.95 -15.51 3.94
N ASN A 31 -17.05 -16.33 2.88
CA ASN A 31 -18.33 -16.49 2.16
C ASN A 31 -19.11 -17.74 2.56
N ALA A 32 -18.64 -18.51 3.56
CA ALA A 32 -19.40 -19.62 4.12
C ALA A 32 -20.12 -19.14 5.39
N SER A 33 -21.31 -18.58 5.19
CA SER A 33 -22.31 -18.31 6.24
C SER A 33 -22.05 -17.08 7.15
N GLY A 34 -22.63 -15.93 6.76
CA GLY A 34 -22.88 -14.81 7.66
C GLY A 34 -21.78 -13.75 7.68
N HIS A 35 -22.01 -12.63 6.99
CA HIS A 35 -21.20 -11.43 7.13
C HIS A 35 -21.54 -10.77 8.48
N ASP A 36 -20.70 -11.00 9.50
CA ASP A 36 -20.80 -10.34 10.81
C ASP A 36 -19.65 -9.34 10.97
N GLU A 37 -19.97 -8.06 10.78
CA GLU A 37 -19.04 -6.94 10.92
C GLU A 37 -18.48 -6.80 12.35
N SER A 38 -19.09 -7.44 13.36
CA SER A 38 -18.59 -7.42 14.75
C SER A 38 -17.44 -8.39 15.01
N LEU A 39 -17.23 -9.36 14.09
CA LEU A 39 -16.08 -10.29 14.12
C LEU A 39 -14.85 -9.71 13.42
N PHE A 40 -14.96 -8.56 12.76
CA PHE A 40 -13.83 -7.83 12.18
C PHE A 40 -12.94 -7.26 13.29
N LYS A 41 -11.97 -8.06 13.72
CA LYS A 41 -10.78 -7.49 14.32
C LYS A 41 -10.01 -6.80 13.19
N LEU A 42 -10.26 -5.50 12.99
CA LEU A 42 -9.49 -4.61 12.10
C LEU A 42 -7.99 -4.57 12.46
N THR A 43 -7.60 -5.23 13.54
CA THR A 43 -6.23 -5.39 14.01
C THR A 43 -5.62 -6.75 13.65
N ASP A 44 -6.37 -7.68 13.06
CA ASP A 44 -5.85 -9.00 12.65
C ASP A 44 -4.95 -8.83 11.40
N PRO A 45 -3.65 -9.15 11.48
CA PRO A 45 -2.72 -8.99 10.36
C PRO A 45 -3.15 -9.75 9.09
N ARG A 46 -3.96 -10.81 9.21
CA ARG A 46 -4.39 -11.65 8.08
C ARG A 46 -5.42 -10.99 7.17
N HIS A 47 -6.03 -9.88 7.59
CA HIS A 47 -6.97 -9.12 6.78
C HIS A 47 -6.28 -8.01 5.97
N PHE A 48 -4.96 -7.84 6.14
CA PHE A 48 -4.21 -6.87 5.37
C PHE A 48 -3.55 -7.53 4.16
N ILE A 49 -3.80 -6.96 2.98
CA ILE A 49 -3.19 -7.38 1.72
C ILE A 49 -2.24 -6.28 1.28
N VAL A 50 -1.12 -6.70 0.68
CA VAL A 50 -0.09 -5.81 0.19
C VAL A 50 -0.12 -5.86 -1.33
N HIS A 51 -0.38 -4.71 -1.97
CA HIS A 51 -0.38 -4.59 -3.42
C HIS A 51 0.79 -3.74 -3.88
N ASP A 52 1.40 -4.11 -5.01
CA ASP A 52 2.42 -3.28 -5.63
C ASP A 52 1.81 -1.99 -6.20
N VAL A 53 2.52 -0.87 -6.03
CA VAL A 53 2.17 0.39 -6.68
C VAL A 53 2.57 0.31 -8.14
N VAL A 54 1.60 0.50 -9.03
CA VAL A 54 1.81 0.48 -10.48
C VAL A 54 1.68 1.86 -11.12
N ARG A 55 1.12 2.83 -10.41
CA ARG A 55 0.91 4.18 -10.93
C ARG A 55 0.99 5.22 -9.82
N LEU A 56 1.69 6.32 -10.11
CA LEU A 56 1.81 7.48 -9.24
C LEU A 56 1.29 8.73 -9.96
N GLU A 57 0.35 9.43 -9.33
CA GLU A 57 -0.24 10.68 -9.82
C GLU A 57 0.16 11.87 -8.93
N GLY A 58 0.31 13.05 -9.53
CA GLY A 58 0.58 14.30 -8.83
C GLY A 58 1.95 14.95 -9.17
N PRO A 59 2.32 16.04 -8.47
CA PRO A 59 1.59 16.61 -7.33
C PRO A 59 0.28 17.30 -7.74
N ASN A 60 -0.74 17.25 -6.88
CA ASN A 60 -1.97 18.04 -7.04
C ASN A 60 -1.75 19.51 -6.59
N SER A 61 -2.78 20.35 -6.66
CA SER A 61 -2.71 21.77 -6.23
C SER A 61 -2.35 21.99 -4.76
N ARG A 62 -2.36 20.92 -3.94
CA ARG A 62 -1.96 20.91 -2.52
C ARG A 62 -0.60 20.24 -2.29
N GLY A 63 0.15 19.93 -3.35
CA GLY A 63 1.48 19.30 -3.27
C GLY A 63 1.44 17.78 -3.03
N GLN A 64 0.26 17.16 -3.04
CA GLN A 64 0.10 15.75 -2.65
C GLN A 64 0.27 14.81 -3.84
N PHE A 65 0.76 13.61 -3.56
CA PHE A 65 0.85 12.50 -4.49
C PHE A 65 -0.20 11.44 -4.17
N LYS A 66 -0.66 10.73 -5.20
CA LYS A 66 -1.55 9.58 -5.09
C LYS A 66 -0.88 8.36 -5.73
N ALA A 67 -0.72 7.29 -4.98
CA ALA A 67 -0.23 6.02 -5.46
C ALA A 67 -1.39 5.05 -5.68
N HIS A 68 -1.34 4.26 -6.75
CA HIS A 68 -2.38 3.30 -7.14
C HIS A 68 -1.82 1.88 -7.27
N SER A 69 -2.58 0.89 -6.80
CA SER A 69 -2.41 -0.52 -7.13
C SER A 69 -3.02 -0.84 -8.51
N ALA A 70 -2.71 -2.03 -9.05
CA ALA A 70 -3.34 -2.54 -10.26
C ALA A 70 -4.83 -2.87 -10.06
N GLU A 71 -5.24 -3.14 -8.82
CA GLU A 71 -6.58 -3.55 -8.43
C GLU A 71 -7.51 -2.34 -8.18
N GLY A 72 -6.93 -1.14 -8.14
CA GLY A 72 -7.66 0.13 -8.03
C GLY A 72 -7.55 0.79 -6.66
N ASP A 73 -6.92 0.13 -5.69
CA ASP A 73 -6.59 0.72 -4.39
C ASP A 73 -5.65 1.89 -4.52
N TRP A 74 -5.73 2.79 -3.56
CA TRP A 74 -4.90 3.98 -3.58
C TRP A 74 -4.63 4.53 -2.19
N CYS A 75 -3.51 5.24 -2.08
CA CYS A 75 -3.22 6.10 -0.94
C CYS A 75 -2.79 7.49 -1.44
N GLN A 76 -3.11 8.54 -0.67
CA GLN A 76 -2.79 9.92 -1.02
C GLN A 76 -2.25 10.67 0.20
N GLY A 77 -1.26 11.54 -0.02
CA GLY A 77 -0.70 12.36 1.04
C GLY A 77 0.44 13.26 0.56
N GLN A 78 1.09 13.93 1.53
CA GLN A 78 2.33 14.65 1.24
C GLN A 78 3.43 13.67 0.82
N PRO A 79 4.38 14.10 -0.04
CA PRO A 79 5.40 13.21 -0.62
C PRO A 79 6.14 12.38 0.42
N GLU A 80 6.51 12.99 1.55
CA GLU A 80 7.28 12.38 2.64
C GLU A 80 6.46 11.30 3.35
N ALA A 81 5.19 11.60 3.64
CA ALA A 81 4.28 10.67 4.31
C ALA A 81 3.91 9.48 3.40
N VAL A 82 3.70 9.74 2.11
CA VAL A 82 3.43 8.68 1.11
C VAL A 82 4.67 7.80 0.95
N LEU A 83 5.84 8.38 0.75
CA LEU A 83 7.07 7.62 0.59
C LEU A 83 7.37 6.72 1.79
N ALA A 84 7.27 7.26 3.02
CA ALA A 84 7.50 6.49 4.24
C ALA A 84 6.55 5.29 4.34
N ARG A 85 5.25 5.50 4.09
CA ARG A 85 4.23 4.45 4.18
C ARG A 85 4.42 3.35 3.12
N LEU A 86 4.78 3.74 1.89
CA LEU A 86 5.00 2.78 0.81
C LEU A 86 6.28 1.95 1.01
N LEU A 87 7.32 2.54 1.60
CA LEU A 87 8.56 1.85 1.95
C LEU A 87 8.38 0.90 3.13
N GLU A 88 7.63 1.29 4.17
CA GLU A 88 7.29 0.42 5.29
C GLU A 88 6.58 -0.85 4.81
N ALA A 89 5.61 -0.69 3.91
CA ALA A 89 4.90 -1.80 3.28
C ALA A 89 5.80 -2.67 2.38
N GLY A 90 6.75 -2.05 1.67
CA GLY A 90 7.74 -2.77 0.85
C GLY A 90 8.72 -3.59 1.70
N GLY A 91 9.23 -3.01 2.80
CA GLY A 91 10.20 -3.62 3.71
C GLY A 91 9.63 -4.71 4.61
N ALA A 92 8.34 -4.66 4.95
CA ALA A 92 7.66 -5.68 5.75
C ALA A 92 7.72 -7.08 5.10
N ASN A 93 7.75 -7.16 3.77
CA ASN A 93 7.90 -8.42 3.04
C ASN A 93 9.36 -8.84 2.86
N LEU A 94 10.32 -7.91 2.84
CA LEU A 94 11.76 -8.25 2.77
C LEU A 94 12.22 -8.95 4.07
N ALA A 95 11.69 -8.52 5.21
CA ALA A 95 11.91 -9.17 6.50
C ALA A 95 11.22 -10.55 6.60
N ALA A 96 10.09 -10.74 5.90
CA ALA A 96 9.39 -12.02 5.85
C ALA A 96 10.08 -13.04 4.91
N ASP A 97 10.67 -12.59 3.79
CA ASP A 97 11.38 -13.46 2.84
C ASP A 97 12.81 -13.82 3.28
N LEU A 98 13.50 -12.96 4.04
CA LEU A 98 14.84 -13.24 4.59
C LEU A 98 14.81 -14.14 5.84
N GLY A 99 13.62 -14.56 6.30
CA GLY A 99 13.41 -15.42 7.46
C GLY A 99 13.04 -16.87 7.13
N ARG A 100 13.22 -17.33 5.87
CA ARG A 100 12.97 -18.72 5.45
C ARG A 100 14.23 -19.48 5.08
#